data_AF-A0A9X7G8N6-F1
#
_entry.id   AF-A0A9X7G8N6-F1
#
_cell.length_a   1.000
_cell.length_b   1.000
_cell.length_c   1.000
_cell.angle_alpha   90.00
_cell.angle_beta   90.00
_cell.angle_gamma   90.00
#
_symmetry.space_group_name_H-M   'P 1'
#
loop_
_entity.id
_entity.type
_entity.pdbx_description
1 polymer ?
#
loop_
_entity_poly.entity_id
_entity_poly.type
_entity_poly.pdbx_seq_one_letter_code
_entity_poly.pdbx_strand_id
1 'polypeptide(L)'
;MPAVQIDEDLVIDEDFILITYTTGFGNVPERVLDFLERNNEKLKGVSASGNRNWGDMFGASADKISTKYEVPIVSKFELSGTNNDVEYFKERVREIATH
;
A
#
# COMPACT_ATOMS: atom_id res chain seq x y z
N MET A 1 10.96 8.39 -7.10
CA MET A 1 9.73 8.90 -6.46
C MET A 1 10.07 9.33 -5.04
N PRO A 2 9.73 10.56 -4.63
CA PRO A 2 9.87 10.99 -3.24
C PRO A 2 8.86 10.23 -2.35
N ALA A 3 9.18 10.07 -1.05
CA ALA A 3 8.23 9.57 -0.08
C ALA A 3 7.37 10.74 0.43
N VAL A 4 6.05 10.63 0.30
CA VAL A 4 5.08 11.63 0.75
C VAL A 4 4.20 10.99 1.83
N GLN A 5 4.03 11.68 2.96
CA GLN A 5 3.15 11.23 4.03
C GLN A 5 1.72 11.69 3.74
N ILE A 6 0.74 10.81 3.99
CA ILE A 6 -0.68 11.16 3.85
C ILE A 6 -1.08 12.18 4.92
N ASP A 7 -1.56 13.33 4.45
CA ASP A 7 -2.28 14.34 5.22
C ASP A 7 -3.75 14.42 4.78
N GLU A 8 -4.55 15.24 5.47
CA GLU A 8 -6.01 15.32 5.27
C GLU A 8 -6.40 15.92 3.91
N ASP A 9 -5.60 16.83 3.34
CA ASP A 9 -5.93 17.58 2.12
C ASP A 9 -5.07 17.19 0.92
N LEU A 10 -4.22 16.16 1.07
CA LEU A 10 -3.30 15.71 0.05
C LEU A 10 -4.04 15.24 -1.20
N VAL A 11 -3.76 15.92 -2.31
CA VAL A 11 -4.15 15.52 -3.66
C VAL A 11 -2.89 15.17 -4.44
N ILE A 12 -2.91 14.02 -5.10
CA ILE A 12 -1.82 13.50 -5.91
C ILE A 12 -2.29 13.42 -7.37
N ASP A 13 -1.63 14.18 -8.25
CA ASP A 13 -1.90 14.23 -9.68
C ASP A 13 -0.93 13.38 -10.53
N GLU A 14 0.11 12.85 -9.89
CA GLU A 14 1.10 11.94 -10.47
C GLU A 14 0.87 10.48 -10.06
N ASP A 15 1.33 9.54 -10.88
CA ASP A 15 1.23 8.11 -10.57
C ASP A 15 1.97 7.75 -9.27
N PHE A 16 1.32 7.01 -8.38
CA PHE A 16 1.89 6.66 -7.08
C PHE A 16 1.67 5.20 -6.67
N ILE A 17 2.53 4.74 -5.76
CA ILE A 17 2.39 3.47 -5.05
C ILE A 17 2.07 3.79 -3.60
N LEU A 18 0.99 3.19 -3.09
CA LEU A 18 0.60 3.35 -1.69
C LEU A 18 1.35 2.34 -0.81
N ILE A 19 1.94 2.82 0.29
CA ILE A 19 2.39 1.97 1.39
C ILE A 19 1.53 2.28 2.61
N THR A 20 0.80 1.28 3.12
CA THR A 20 -0.07 1.42 4.29
C THR A 20 0.30 0.42 5.39
N TYR A 21 -0.25 0.61 6.58
CA TYR A 21 -0.30 -0.41 7.63
C TYR A 21 -1.67 -1.09 7.65
N THR A 22 -1.81 -2.09 8.52
CA THR A 22 -3.03 -2.87 8.72
C THR A 22 -3.59 -2.61 10.12
N THR A 23 -4.91 -2.40 10.25
CA THR A 23 -5.59 -2.12 11.53
C THR A 23 -6.57 -3.21 11.90
N GLY A 24 -6.77 -3.47 13.20
CA GLY A 24 -7.77 -4.44 13.69
C GLY A 24 -7.73 -5.78 12.96
N PHE A 25 -8.90 -6.27 12.55
CA PHE A 25 -9.08 -7.52 11.81
C PHE A 25 -8.77 -7.35 10.30
N GLY A 26 -7.54 -6.96 10.00
CA GLY A 26 -7.06 -6.84 8.62
C GLY A 26 -7.57 -5.61 7.86
N ASN A 27 -8.07 -4.58 8.56
CA ASN A 27 -8.72 -3.42 7.97
C ASN A 27 -7.73 -2.38 7.45
N VAL A 28 -8.20 -1.61 6.48
CA VAL A 28 -7.53 -0.41 5.97
C VAL A 28 -7.74 0.72 6.98
N PRO A 29 -6.70 1.48 7.36
CA PRO A 29 -6.86 2.65 8.23
C PRO A 29 -7.82 3.68 7.61
N GLU A 30 -8.66 4.33 8.43
CA GLU A 30 -9.67 5.30 7.99
C GLU A 30 -9.05 6.44 7.16
N ARG A 31 -7.96 7.04 7.64
CA ARG A 31 -7.21 8.07 6.89
C ARG A 31 -6.81 7.62 5.47
N VAL A 32 -6.50 6.34 5.28
CA VAL A 32 -6.11 5.79 3.98
C VAL A 32 -7.33 5.58 3.09
N LEU A 33 -8.48 5.22 3.66
CA LEU A 33 -9.75 5.16 2.93
C LEU A 33 -10.11 6.54 2.38
N ASP A 34 -10.12 7.57 3.24
CA ASP A 34 -10.46 8.95 2.87
C ASP A 34 -9.50 9.54 1.82
N PHE A 35 -8.22 9.18 1.92
CA PHE A 35 -7.22 9.56 0.92
C PHE A 35 -7.48 8.89 -0.43
N LEU A 36 -7.77 7.58 -0.44
CA LEU A 36 -8.00 6.84 -1.67
C LEU A 36 -9.31 7.20 -2.35
N GLU A 37 -10.35 7.61 -1.63
CA GLU A 37 -11.58 8.11 -2.25
C GLU A 37 -11.34 9.28 -3.21
N ARG A 38 -10.33 10.10 -2.93
CA ARG A 38 -9.96 11.28 -3.73
C ARG A 38 -8.85 11.01 -4.74
N ASN A 39 -7.96 10.07 -4.46
CA ASN A 39 -6.69 9.91 -5.19
C ASN A 39 -6.55 8.57 -5.94
N ASN A 40 -7.56 7.69 -5.91
CA ASN A 40 -7.42 6.34 -6.48
C ASN A 40 -7.09 6.30 -7.98
N GLU A 41 -7.44 7.33 -8.77
CA GLU A 41 -7.18 7.34 -10.23
C GLU A 41 -5.68 7.25 -10.58
N LYS A 42 -4.80 7.70 -9.68
CA LYS A 42 -3.35 7.68 -9.87
C LYS A 42 -2.65 6.54 -9.12
N LEU A 43 -3.41 5.69 -8.44
CA LEU A 43 -2.87 4.54 -7.72
C LEU A 43 -2.42 3.47 -8.73
N LYS A 44 -1.16 3.04 -8.65
CA LYS A 44 -0.60 1.97 -9.49
C LYS A 44 -0.35 0.66 -8.77
N GLY A 45 -0.43 0.66 -7.45
CA GLY A 45 -0.19 -0.52 -6.63
C GLY A 45 -0.17 -0.21 -5.15
N VAL A 46 -0.30 -1.24 -4.33
CA VAL A 46 -0.33 -1.13 -2.87
C VAL A 46 0.61 -2.13 -2.19
N SER A 47 1.35 -1.66 -1.18
CA SER A 47 2.03 -2.50 -0.20
C SER A 47 1.41 -2.32 1.19
N ALA A 48 1.41 -3.39 1.98
CA ALA A 48 0.94 -3.34 3.37
C ALA A 48 1.99 -3.86 4.36
N SER A 49 2.23 -3.06 5.39
CA SER A 49 2.86 -3.51 6.63
C SER A 49 1.81 -4.19 7.53
N GLY A 50 2.24 -5.27 8.20
CA GLY A 50 1.45 -5.98 9.19
C GLY A 50 2.32 -6.75 10.19
N ASN A 51 1.73 -7.77 10.80
CA ASN A 51 2.43 -8.71 11.68
C ASN A 51 1.84 -10.11 11.44
N ARG A 52 2.68 -11.12 11.17
CA ARG A 52 2.28 -12.49 10.82
C ARG A 52 1.56 -13.21 11.96
N ASN A 53 1.64 -12.73 13.19
CA ASN A 53 0.83 -13.22 14.32
C ASN A 53 -0.68 -13.08 14.07
N TRP A 54 -1.10 -12.24 13.11
CA TRP A 54 -2.49 -12.09 12.70
C TRP A 54 -2.97 -13.16 11.70
N GLY A 55 -2.10 -14.13 11.33
CA GLY A 55 -2.46 -15.23 10.44
C GLY A 55 -2.98 -14.73 9.10
N ASP A 56 -4.17 -15.18 8.71
CA ASP A 56 -4.84 -14.80 7.45
C ASP A 56 -5.09 -13.29 7.32
N MET A 57 -5.04 -12.54 8.42
CA MET A 57 -5.19 -11.08 8.42
C MET A 57 -3.87 -10.31 8.22
N PHE A 58 -2.74 -11.01 8.07
CA PHE A 58 -1.45 -10.39 7.79
C PHE A 58 -1.48 -9.59 6.48
N GLY A 59 -1.31 -8.27 6.58
CA GLY A 59 -1.27 -7.38 5.42
C GLY A 59 -2.60 -7.33 4.64
N ALA A 60 -3.71 -7.72 5.26
CA ALA A 60 -5.01 -7.81 4.58
C ALA A 60 -5.58 -6.47 4.11
N SER A 61 -5.03 -5.34 4.57
CA SER A 61 -5.34 -4.03 4.01
C SER A 61 -4.93 -3.93 2.53
N ALA A 62 -3.81 -4.54 2.11
CA ALA A 62 -3.40 -4.57 0.71
C ALA A 62 -4.39 -5.37 -0.15
N ASP A 63 -4.92 -6.51 0.34
CA ASP A 63 -5.91 -7.29 -0.41
C ASP A 63 -7.20 -6.49 -0.61
N LYS A 64 -7.67 -5.80 0.44
CA LYS A 64 -8.87 -4.96 0.38
C LYS A 64 -8.71 -3.80 -0.60
N ILE A 65 -7.57 -3.11 -0.57
CA ILE A 65 -7.27 -1.99 -1.48
C ILE A 65 -7.13 -2.50 -2.91
N SER A 66 -6.36 -3.58 -3.11
CA SER A 66 -6.14 -4.21 -4.42
C SER A 66 -7.46 -4.65 -5.06
N THR A 67 -8.35 -5.28 -4.29
CA THR A 67 -9.67 -5.69 -4.77
C THR A 67 -10.56 -4.51 -5.11
N LYS A 68 -10.58 -3.46 -4.27
CA LYS A 68 -11.50 -2.32 -4.44
C LYS A 68 -11.11 -1.43 -5.64
N TYR A 69 -9.82 -1.22 -5.85
CA TYR A 69 -9.31 -0.27 -6.86
C TYR A 69 -8.62 -0.96 -8.04
N GLU A 70 -8.68 -2.30 -8.11
CA GLU A 70 -8.16 -3.11 -9.22
C GLU A 70 -6.66 -2.89 -9.51
N VAL A 71 -5.88 -2.61 -8.46
CA VAL A 71 -4.42 -2.42 -8.55
C VAL A 71 -3.64 -3.61 -7.99
N PRO A 72 -2.43 -3.92 -8.49
CA PRO A 72 -1.64 -5.02 -7.98
C PRO A 72 -1.15 -4.79 -6.55
N ILE A 73 -1.05 -5.89 -5.79
CA ILE A 73 -0.29 -5.90 -4.53
C ILE A 73 1.20 -5.94 -4.89
N VAL A 74 1.94 -4.94 -4.41
CA VAL A 74 3.38 -4.83 -4.65
C VAL A 74 4.14 -5.75 -3.67
N SER A 75 3.86 -5.63 -2.37
CA SER A 75 4.44 -6.49 -1.33
C SER A 75 3.63 -6.46 -0.03
N LYS A 76 3.82 -7.48 0.81
CA LYS A 76 3.40 -7.48 2.22
C LYS A 76 4.61 -7.77 3.09
N PHE A 77 4.83 -6.97 4.14
CA PHE A 77 6.01 -7.07 5.01
C PHE A 77 5.63 -6.87 6.48
N GLU A 78 6.51 -7.28 7.39
CA GLU A 78 6.26 -7.16 8.83
C GLU A 78 6.87 -5.88 9.41
N LEU A 79 6.08 -5.17 10.20
CA LEU A 79 6.51 -3.99 10.95
C LEU A 79 7.24 -2.98 10.05
N SER A 80 8.51 -2.70 10.33
CA SER A 80 9.35 -1.77 9.56
C SER A 80 9.96 -2.41 8.31
N GLY A 81 9.78 -3.71 8.11
CA GLY A 81 10.41 -4.49 7.05
C GLY A 81 11.88 -4.83 7.32
N THR A 82 12.41 -5.71 6.46
CA THR A 82 13.80 -6.13 6.40
C THR A 82 14.47 -5.57 5.14
N ASN A 83 15.79 -5.71 5.02
CA ASN A 83 16.48 -5.33 3.78
C ASN A 83 15.95 -6.10 2.55
N ASN A 84 15.59 -7.38 2.72
CA ASN A 84 14.99 -8.17 1.64
C ASN A 84 13.63 -7.62 1.22
N ASP A 85 12.81 -7.14 2.17
CA ASP A 85 11.52 -6.51 1.85
C ASP A 85 11.72 -5.21 1.07
N VAL A 86 12.76 -4.44 1.41
CA VAL A 86 13.13 -3.21 0.70
C VAL A 86 13.58 -3.50 -0.73
N GLU A 87 14.43 -4.50 -0.93
CA GLU A 87 14.91 -4.92 -2.24
C GLU A 87 13.75 -5.43 -3.11
N TYR A 88 12.93 -6.32 -2.55
CA TYR A 88 11.76 -6.86 -3.23
C TYR A 88 10.76 -5.77 -3.63
N PHE A 89 10.45 -4.83 -2.73
CA PHE A 89 9.58 -3.70 -3.05
C PHE A 89 10.13 -2.87 -4.22
N LYS A 90 11.43 -2.53 -4.19
CA LYS A 90 12.06 -1.74 -5.25
C LYS A 90 12.02 -2.44 -6.61
N GLU A 91 12.22 -3.75 -6.65
CA GLU A 91 12.14 -4.52 -7.89
C GLU A 91 10.72 -4.51 -8.46
N ARG A 92 9.71 -4.81 -7.62
CA ARG A 92 8.30 -4.84 -8.03
C ARG A 92 7.79 -3.47 -8.52
N VAL A 93 8.21 -2.38 -7.87
CA VAL A 93 7.85 -1.03 -8.33
C VAL A 93 8.40 -0.73 -9.72
N ARG A 94 9.64 -1.16 -10.03
CA ARG A 94 10.21 -0.97 -11.38
C ARG A 94 9.42 -1.74 -12.44
N GLU A 95 8.98 -2.95 -12.14
CA GLU A 95 8.16 -3.76 -13.05
C GLU A 95 6.82 -3.09 -13.35
N ILE A 96 6.16 -2.53 -12.32
CA ILE A 96 4.88 -1.83 -12.45
C ILE A 96 5.05 -0.53 -13.25
N ALA A 97 6.12 0.24 -13.01
CA ALA A 97 6.36 1.50 -13.72
C ALA A 97 6.75 1.34 -15.20
N THR A 98 6.97 0.12 -15.67
CA THR A 98 7.33 -0.16 -17.08
C THR A 98 6.08 -0.36 -17.97
N HIS A 99 4.89 -0.44 -17.36
CA HIS A 99 3.60 -0.64 -18.04
C HIS A 99 2.67 0.56 -17.80
#